data_AF-A0A968VSF9-F1
#
_entry.id   AF-A0A968VSF9-F1
#
_cell.length_a   1.000
_cell.length_b   1.000
_cell.length_c   1.000
_cell.angle_alpha   90.00
_cell.angle_beta   90.00
_cell.angle_gamma   90.00
#
_symmetry.space_group_name_H-M   'P 1'
#
loop_
_entity.id
_entity.type
_entity.pdbx_description
1 polymer ?
#
loop_
_entity_poly.entity_id
_entity_poly.type
_entity_poly.pdbx_seq_one_letter_code
_entity_poly.pdbx_strand_id
1 'polypeptide(L)'
;MLLPPRPIIYEIHTFVWLDELSRRYGSALMLADVPLAEWQAIAALGADAVWLMGVWERSPAGVAVANNNPELQAGFVRALPDFTPEDNIGSAYCVRRYEVDARLGGRSGLAAARAAHNLVLVANTHPAYREQLINPNSTYRKGLDAALALQSICKSGLRGLARHLKSGLKVKDGLMPR
;
A
#
# COMPACT_ATOMS: atom_id res chain seq x y z
N MET A 1 13.40 -6.60 19.64
CA MET A 1 12.31 -6.03 20.47
C MET A 1 11.06 -6.83 20.19
N LEU A 2 10.41 -7.37 21.22
CA LEU A 2 9.16 -8.12 21.08
C LEU A 2 7.99 -7.14 21.23
N LEU A 3 6.97 -7.29 20.39
CA LEU A 3 5.76 -6.47 20.46
C LEU A 3 4.99 -6.76 21.77
N PRO A 4 4.28 -5.78 22.34
CA PRO A 4 3.45 -6.01 23.53
C PRO A 4 2.28 -6.98 23.22
N PRO A 5 1.60 -7.53 24.24
CA PRO A 5 0.48 -8.48 24.03
C PRO A 5 -0.69 -7.91 23.22
N ARG A 6 -0.82 -6.58 23.14
CA ARG A 6 -1.83 -5.86 22.37
C ARG A 6 -1.16 -4.75 21.57
N PRO A 7 -0.50 -5.08 20.45
CA PRO A 7 0.26 -4.09 19.68
C PRO A 7 -0.68 -3.21 18.86
N ILE A 8 -0.34 -1.92 18.78
CA ILE A 8 -0.92 -0.98 17.83
C ILE A 8 -0.06 -1.01 16.57
N ILE A 9 -0.65 -1.45 15.46
CA ILE A 9 0.02 -1.53 14.16
C ILE A 9 -0.52 -0.41 13.27
N TYR A 10 0.39 0.43 12.76
CA TYR A 10 0.06 1.47 11.79
C TYR A 10 0.34 0.98 10.38
N GLU A 11 -0.72 0.83 9.58
CA GLU A 11 -0.61 0.41 8.18
C GLU A 11 -0.33 1.61 7.27
N ILE A 12 0.68 1.49 6.40
CA ILE A 12 1.05 2.49 5.39
C ILE A 12 1.05 1.85 4.00
N HIS A 13 0.32 2.46 3.07
CA HIS A 13 0.41 2.12 1.65
C HIS A 13 1.75 2.65 1.08
N THR A 14 2.78 1.82 1.07
CA THR A 14 4.19 2.27 0.98
C THR A 14 4.48 3.11 -0.27
N PHE A 15 3.93 2.71 -1.42
CA PHE A 15 4.12 3.45 -2.68
C PHE A 15 3.43 4.81 -2.71
N VAL A 16 2.25 4.93 -2.08
CA VAL A 16 1.50 6.19 -2.01
C VAL A 16 2.26 7.14 -1.11
N TRP A 17 2.67 6.65 0.06
CA TRP A 17 3.43 7.42 1.03
C TRP A 17 4.76 7.93 0.45
N LEU A 18 5.54 7.07 -0.22
CA LEU A 18 6.79 7.51 -0.84
C LEU A 18 6.58 8.50 -2.00
N ASP A 19 5.51 8.38 -2.79
CA ASP A 19 5.18 9.37 -3.82
C ASP A 19 4.85 10.74 -3.20
N GLU A 20 4.06 10.75 -2.13
CA GLU A 20 3.71 11.97 -1.40
C GLU A 20 4.93 12.64 -0.77
N LEU A 21 5.80 11.86 -0.14
CA LEU A 21 7.07 12.36 0.37
C LEU A 21 7.95 12.86 -0.78
N SER A 22 8.03 12.12 -1.88
CA SER A 22 8.84 12.52 -3.03
C SER A 22 8.43 13.89 -3.56
N ARG A 23 7.12 14.15 -3.62
CA ARG A 23 6.58 15.47 -4.00
C ARG A 23 6.87 16.54 -2.97
N ARG A 24 6.69 16.24 -1.68
CA ARG A 24 6.95 17.18 -0.58
C ARG A 24 8.41 17.61 -0.54
N TYR A 25 9.34 16.68 -0.75
CA TYR A 25 10.78 16.91 -0.72
C TYR A 25 11.38 17.23 -2.10
N GLY A 26 10.57 17.24 -3.17
CA GLY A 26 11.00 17.59 -4.52
C GLY A 26 12.01 16.63 -5.16
N SER A 27 12.09 15.38 -4.68
CA SER A 27 13.02 14.36 -5.18
C SER A 27 12.40 12.98 -5.07
N ALA A 28 12.78 12.03 -5.95
CA ALA A 28 12.29 10.67 -5.85
C ALA A 28 12.90 9.97 -4.63
N LEU A 29 12.09 9.59 -3.66
CA LEU A 29 12.51 8.94 -2.42
C LEU A 29 12.22 7.44 -2.44
N MET A 30 13.19 6.66 -2.02
CA MET A 30 13.03 5.25 -1.66
C MET A 30 13.03 5.09 -0.13
N LEU A 31 12.84 3.87 0.37
CA LEU A 31 12.78 3.61 1.82
C LEU A 31 14.04 4.08 2.58
N ALA A 32 15.21 3.99 1.96
CA ALA A 32 16.48 4.45 2.54
C ALA A 32 16.59 5.97 2.63
N ASP A 33 15.89 6.69 1.74
CA ASP A 33 16.00 8.14 1.60
C ASP A 33 14.98 8.89 2.48
N VAL A 34 14.04 8.17 3.09
CA VAL A 34 13.01 8.77 3.94
C VAL A 34 13.67 9.46 5.14
N PRO A 35 13.49 10.78 5.31
CA PRO A 35 14.08 11.51 6.43
C PRO A 35 13.60 10.97 7.77
N LEU A 36 14.50 10.97 8.76
CA LEU A 36 14.20 10.50 10.12
C LEU A 36 12.95 11.17 10.72
N ALA A 37 12.71 12.45 10.40
CA ALA A 37 11.55 13.19 10.88
C ALA A 37 10.20 12.56 10.46
N GLU A 38 10.11 11.95 9.28
CA GLU A 38 8.88 11.29 8.83
C GLU A 38 8.63 9.99 9.61
N TRP A 39 9.69 9.23 9.91
CA TRP A 39 9.60 8.05 10.79
C TRP A 39 9.25 8.43 12.23
N GLN A 40 9.81 9.53 12.74
CA GLN A 40 9.47 10.07 14.05
C GLN A 40 8.01 10.52 14.13
N ALA A 41 7.49 11.15 13.07
CA ALA A 41 6.08 11.53 12.99
C ALA A 41 5.15 10.30 13.06
N ILE A 42 5.53 9.20 12.40
CA ILE A 42 4.79 7.93 12.51
C ILE A 42 4.89 7.36 13.92
N ALA A 43 6.07 7.36 14.54
CA ALA A 43 6.25 6.89 15.91
C ALA A 43 5.43 7.71 16.92
N ALA A 44 5.28 9.01 16.69
CA ALA A 44 4.49 9.91 17.53
C ALA A 44 2.98 9.59 17.53
N LEU A 45 2.49 8.76 16.60
CA LEU A 45 1.12 8.24 16.61
C LEU A 45 0.89 7.19 17.72
N GLY A 46 1.94 6.76 18.43
CA GLY A 46 1.85 5.74 19.48
C GLY A 46 1.77 4.32 18.93
N ALA A 47 2.22 4.10 17.68
CA ALA A 47 2.25 2.78 17.07
C ALA A 47 3.47 1.96 17.55
N ASP A 48 3.26 0.69 17.88
CA ASP A 48 4.32 -0.26 18.25
C ASP A 48 5.04 -0.81 17.00
N ALA A 49 4.33 -0.86 15.87
CA ALA A 49 4.83 -1.36 14.61
C ALA A 49 4.24 -0.58 13.43
N VAL A 50 4.99 -0.56 12.33
CA VAL A 50 4.52 -0.07 11.04
C VAL A 50 4.43 -1.24 10.08
N TRP A 51 3.24 -1.43 9.52
CA TRP A 51 3.04 -2.34 8.41
C TRP A 51 3.20 -1.59 7.09
N LEU A 52 4.31 -1.88 6.40
CA LEU A 52 4.58 -1.38 5.06
C LEU A 52 3.82 -2.25 4.05
N MET A 53 2.60 -1.84 3.71
CA MET A 53 1.77 -2.56 2.74
C MET A 53 2.30 -2.37 1.31
N GLY A 54 2.44 -3.50 0.61
CA GLY A 54 2.85 -3.52 -0.79
C GLY A 54 4.35 -3.36 -1.02
N VAL A 55 5.19 -3.78 -0.05
CA VAL A 55 6.65 -3.77 -0.18
C VAL A 55 7.21 -4.80 -1.16
N TRP A 56 6.45 -5.85 -1.48
CA TRP A 56 6.91 -6.93 -2.35
C TRP A 56 6.80 -6.59 -3.83
N GLU A 57 7.63 -7.23 -4.64
CA GLU A 57 7.58 -7.15 -6.09
C GLU A 57 6.21 -7.61 -6.61
N ARG A 58 5.54 -6.71 -7.31
CA ARG A 58 4.23 -6.95 -7.94
C ARG A 58 4.38 -7.64 -9.29
N SER A 59 3.36 -8.39 -9.68
CA SER A 59 3.29 -9.05 -10.99
C SER A 59 2.97 -8.05 -12.10
N PRO A 60 3.83 -7.93 -13.14
CA PRO A 60 3.51 -7.16 -14.34
C PRO A 60 2.27 -7.67 -15.07
N ALA A 61 2.01 -8.99 -15.02
CA ALA A 61 0.83 -9.59 -15.62
C ALA A 61 -0.46 -9.13 -14.91
N GLY A 62 -0.43 -8.93 -13.59
CA GLY A 62 -1.55 -8.37 -12.84
C GLY A 62 -1.89 -6.94 -13.27
N VAL A 63 -0.86 -6.12 -13.51
CA VAL A 63 -1.03 -4.76 -14.08
C VAL A 63 -1.64 -4.84 -15.47
N ALA A 64 -1.13 -5.72 -16.34
CA ALA A 64 -1.65 -5.89 -17.69
C ALA A 64 -3.12 -6.33 -17.71
N VAL A 65 -3.51 -7.28 -16.85
CA VAL A 65 -4.91 -7.71 -16.71
C VAL A 65 -5.79 -6.56 -16.25
N ALA A 66 -5.35 -5.78 -15.26
CA ALA A 66 -6.11 -4.64 -14.76
C ALA A 66 -6.24 -3.51 -15.81
N ASN A 67 -5.19 -3.27 -16.60
CA ASN A 67 -5.21 -2.28 -17.68
C ASN A 67 -6.13 -2.68 -18.84
N ASN A 68 -6.33 -3.98 -19.08
CA ASN A 68 -7.22 -4.49 -20.11
C ASN A 68 -8.65 -4.82 -19.60
N ASN A 69 -8.98 -4.51 -18.34
CA ASN A 69 -10.30 -4.75 -17.78
C ASN A 69 -11.13 -3.45 -17.74
N PRO A 70 -12.20 -3.32 -18.56
CA PRO A 70 -13.01 -2.10 -18.63
C PRO A 70 -13.67 -1.68 -17.31
N GLU A 71 -14.09 -2.63 -16.48
CA GLU A 71 -14.72 -2.33 -15.19
C GLU A 71 -13.72 -1.73 -14.21
N LEU A 72 -12.49 -2.26 -14.20
CA LEU A 72 -11.40 -1.71 -13.40
C LEU A 72 -10.97 -0.34 -13.92
N GLN A 73 -10.83 -0.15 -15.22
CA GLN A 73 -10.53 1.15 -15.83
C GLN A 73 -11.59 2.20 -15.46
N ALA A 74 -12.88 1.84 -15.52
CA ALA A 74 -13.94 2.73 -15.09
C ALA A 74 -13.85 3.07 -13.59
N GLY A 75 -13.45 2.11 -12.75
CA GLY A 75 -13.13 2.36 -11.34
C GLY A 75 -11.96 3.32 -11.15
N PHE A 76 -10.90 3.16 -11.96
CA PHE A 76 -9.70 3.98 -11.93
C PHE A 76 -10.00 5.44 -12.26
N VAL A 77 -10.69 5.68 -13.37
CA VAL A 77 -11.10 7.04 -13.80
C VAL A 77 -12.05 7.70 -12.81
N ARG A 78 -12.96 6.94 -12.17
CA ARG A 78 -13.85 7.49 -11.13
C ARG A 78 -13.08 7.95 -9.89
N ALA A 79 -12.04 7.22 -9.48
CA ALA A 79 -11.25 7.56 -8.31
C ALA A 79 -10.22 8.66 -8.60
N LEU A 80 -9.66 8.65 -9.81
CA LEU A 80 -8.64 9.58 -10.28
C LEU A 80 -9.03 10.06 -11.69
N PRO A 81 -9.70 11.22 -11.82
CA PRO A 81 -10.20 11.69 -13.12
C PRO A 81 -9.11 11.94 -14.18
N ASP A 82 -7.87 12.19 -13.78
CA ASP A 82 -6.68 12.35 -14.61
C ASP A 82 -5.83 11.06 -14.71
N PHE A 83 -6.44 9.90 -14.44
CA PHE A 83 -5.77 8.59 -14.46
C PHE A 83 -5.09 8.29 -15.80
N THR A 84 -3.84 7.87 -15.72
CA THR A 84 -3.06 7.30 -16.81
C THR A 84 -2.72 5.84 -16.51
N PRO A 85 -2.51 4.98 -17.53
CA PRO A 85 -2.09 3.59 -17.30
C PRO A 85 -0.83 3.45 -16.43
N GLU A 86 0.06 4.45 -16.44
CA GLU A 86 1.29 4.52 -15.64
C GLU A 86 1.03 4.71 -14.13
N ASP A 87 -0.16 5.20 -13.76
CA ASP A 87 -0.61 5.32 -12.37
C ASP A 87 -0.98 3.97 -11.75
N ASN A 88 -1.30 2.97 -12.58
CA ASN A 88 -1.59 1.62 -12.13
C ASN A 88 -0.30 0.84 -11.87
N ILE A 89 0.11 0.83 -10.60
CA ILE A 89 1.26 0.04 -10.14
C ILE A 89 0.91 -1.42 -9.81
N GLY A 90 -0.36 -1.79 -9.91
CA GLY A 90 -0.90 -3.10 -9.57
C GLY A 90 -1.23 -3.26 -8.08
N SER A 91 -2.12 -4.22 -7.79
CA SER A 91 -2.51 -4.54 -6.41
C SER A 91 -1.32 -4.94 -5.55
N ALA A 92 -1.27 -4.45 -4.30
CA ALA A 92 -0.30 -4.85 -3.29
C ALA A 92 -0.33 -6.36 -2.96
N TYR A 93 -1.41 -7.05 -3.32
CA TYR A 93 -1.60 -8.49 -3.13
C TYR A 93 -1.29 -9.32 -4.37
N CYS A 94 -1.04 -8.68 -5.53
CA CYS A 94 -0.59 -9.36 -6.74
C CYS A 94 0.93 -9.55 -6.71
N VAL A 95 1.41 -10.33 -5.74
CA VAL A 95 2.83 -10.55 -5.50
C VAL A 95 3.39 -11.55 -6.51
N ARG A 96 4.48 -11.15 -7.19
CA ARG A 96 5.26 -12.05 -8.06
C ARG A 96 6.32 -12.80 -7.25
N ARG A 97 7.09 -12.06 -6.45
CA ARG A 97 8.14 -12.58 -5.58
C ARG A 97 8.11 -11.86 -4.24
N TYR A 98 8.40 -12.58 -3.17
CA TYR A 98 8.64 -12.00 -1.84
C TYR A 98 10.06 -11.38 -1.75
N GLU A 99 10.39 -10.61 -2.78
CA GLU A 99 11.55 -9.73 -2.83
C GLU A 99 11.03 -8.30 -2.69
N VAL A 100 11.72 -7.45 -1.93
CA VAL A 100 11.33 -6.05 -1.82
C VAL A 100 11.42 -5.41 -3.19
N ASP A 101 10.37 -4.71 -3.61
CA ASP A 101 10.28 -4.08 -4.92
C ASP A 101 11.46 -3.12 -5.13
N ALA A 102 12.11 -3.21 -6.30
CA ALA A 102 13.29 -2.41 -6.61
C ALA A 102 12.99 -0.90 -6.58
N ARG A 103 11.76 -0.50 -6.87
CA ARG A 103 11.30 0.90 -6.80
C ARG A 103 11.27 1.45 -5.36
N LEU A 104 11.36 0.57 -4.36
CA LEU A 104 11.46 0.92 -2.94
C LEU A 104 12.90 0.87 -2.42
N GLY A 105 13.88 0.63 -3.28
CA GLY A 105 15.30 0.44 -2.90
C GLY A 105 15.65 -1.00 -2.55
N GLY A 106 14.76 -1.96 -2.80
CA GLY A 106 15.00 -3.38 -2.60
C GLY A 106 15.33 -3.75 -1.15
N ARG A 107 16.03 -4.88 -0.97
CA ARG A 107 16.37 -5.41 0.36
C ARG A 107 17.24 -4.45 1.16
N SER A 108 18.20 -3.79 0.52
CA SER A 108 19.07 -2.80 1.15
C SER A 108 18.29 -1.57 1.61
N GLY A 109 17.35 -1.08 0.78
CA GLY A 109 16.49 0.04 1.14
C GLY A 109 15.64 -0.24 2.39
N LEU A 110 15.00 -1.41 2.43
CA LEU A 110 14.24 -1.83 3.61
C LEU A 110 15.14 -2.02 4.85
N ALA A 111 16.35 -2.55 4.68
CA ALA A 111 17.30 -2.72 5.79
C ALA A 111 17.77 -1.37 6.34
N ALA A 112 18.05 -0.39 5.48
CA ALA A 112 18.41 0.97 5.87
C ALA A 112 17.27 1.64 6.65
N ALA A 113 16.02 1.53 6.18
CA ALA A 113 14.84 2.02 6.90
C ALA A 113 14.73 1.41 8.30
N ARG A 114 14.87 0.08 8.42
CA ARG A 114 14.87 -0.62 9.72
C ARG A 114 15.97 -0.11 10.67
N ALA A 115 17.13 0.28 10.14
CA ALA A 115 18.25 0.77 10.94
C ALA A 115 18.11 2.24 11.35
N ALA A 116 17.33 3.03 10.60
CA ALA A 116 17.17 4.46 10.84
C ALA A 116 16.27 4.80 12.03
N HIS A 117 15.42 3.87 12.47
CA HIS A 117 14.42 4.12 13.52
C HIS A 117 14.14 2.88 14.36
N ASN A 118 13.49 3.05 15.51
CA ASN A 118 13.17 1.95 16.43
C ASN A 118 11.83 1.23 16.16
N LEU A 119 11.05 1.68 15.16
CA LEU A 119 9.77 1.03 14.81
C LEU A 119 9.98 -0.36 14.22
N VAL A 120 9.13 -1.31 14.62
CA VAL A 120 9.10 -2.65 14.02
C VAL A 120 8.43 -2.56 12.64
N LEU A 121 9.19 -2.86 11.58
CA LEU A 121 8.63 -2.92 10.22
C LEU A 121 8.09 -4.32 9.91
N VAL A 122 6.81 -4.40 9.58
CA VAL A 122 6.09 -5.62 9.20
C VAL A 122 5.70 -5.55 7.73
N ALA A 123 5.66 -6.71 7.07
CA ALA A 123 5.29 -6.85 5.67
C ALA A 123 4.32 -8.02 5.50
N ASN A 124 3.48 -7.96 4.46
CA ASN A 124 2.50 -9.01 4.16
C ASN A 124 3.17 -10.35 3.90
N THR A 125 2.99 -11.35 4.74
CA THR A 125 3.37 -12.72 4.39
C THR A 125 2.08 -13.50 4.21
N HIS A 126 1.75 -13.83 2.97
CA HIS A 126 0.59 -14.67 2.71
C HIS A 126 0.93 -15.71 1.64
N PRO A 127 1.43 -16.89 2.03
CA PRO A 127 2.02 -17.86 1.11
C PRO A 127 1.10 -18.28 -0.05
N ALA A 128 -0.23 -18.10 0.06
CA ALA A 128 -1.18 -18.44 -1.00
C ALA A 128 -1.31 -17.40 -2.14
N TYR A 129 -0.72 -16.20 -2.05
CA TYR A 129 -0.92 -15.14 -3.08
C TYR A 129 0.16 -15.10 -4.17
N ARG A 130 0.97 -16.16 -4.30
CA ARG A 130 1.98 -16.28 -5.36
C ARG A 130 1.30 -16.61 -6.69
N GLU A 131 1.19 -15.62 -7.58
CA GLU A 131 0.82 -15.75 -9.01
C GLU A 131 -0.50 -16.49 -9.36
N GLN A 132 -1.27 -16.97 -8.38
CA GLN A 132 -2.58 -17.63 -8.55
C GLN A 132 -3.68 -16.69 -9.09
N LEU A 133 -3.43 -15.38 -9.13
CA LEU A 133 -4.33 -14.39 -9.72
C LEU A 133 -4.36 -14.44 -11.26
N ILE A 134 -3.44 -15.16 -11.91
CA ILE A 134 -3.41 -15.38 -13.38
C ILE A 134 -4.08 -16.72 -13.76
N ASN A 135 -4.82 -17.36 -12.85
CA ASN A 135 -5.65 -18.50 -13.21
C ASN A 135 -7.05 -18.01 -13.67
N PRO A 136 -7.44 -18.19 -14.93
CA PRO A 136 -8.77 -17.78 -15.42
C PRO A 136 -9.94 -18.49 -14.71
N ASN A 137 -9.69 -19.61 -14.03
CA ASN A 137 -10.67 -20.36 -13.22
C ASN A 137 -10.66 -19.97 -11.72
N SER A 138 -9.89 -18.96 -11.34
CA SER A 138 -9.86 -18.44 -9.97
C SER A 138 -11.20 -17.81 -9.60
N THR A 139 -11.80 -18.26 -8.50
CA THR A 139 -13.00 -17.70 -7.86
C THR A 139 -12.86 -16.22 -7.48
N TYR A 140 -11.65 -15.66 -7.55
CA TYR A 140 -11.35 -14.26 -7.24
C TYR A 140 -11.93 -13.24 -8.24
N ARG A 141 -12.41 -13.69 -9.41
CA ARG A 141 -13.06 -12.81 -10.41
C ARG A 141 -14.39 -12.21 -9.92
N LYS A 142 -14.97 -12.72 -8.82
CA LYS A 142 -16.31 -12.32 -8.33
C LYS A 142 -16.34 -11.44 -7.09
N GLY A 143 -15.20 -11.17 -6.44
CA GLY A 143 -15.14 -10.41 -5.18
C GLY A 143 -14.27 -9.16 -5.23
N LEU A 144 -13.86 -8.73 -6.43
CA LEU A 144 -13.02 -7.56 -6.63
C LEU A 144 -13.87 -6.29 -6.62
N ASP A 145 -14.56 -6.05 -5.50
CA ASP A 145 -15.27 -4.81 -5.25
C ASP A 145 -14.28 -3.64 -5.37
N ALA A 146 -14.78 -2.51 -5.86
CA ALA A 146 -14.02 -1.28 -6.16
C ALA A 146 -13.03 -0.82 -5.07
N ALA A 147 -13.12 -1.33 -3.84
CA ALA A 147 -12.15 -1.15 -2.76
C ALA A 147 -10.75 -1.72 -3.05
N LEU A 148 -10.62 -2.85 -3.75
CA LEU A 148 -9.32 -3.41 -4.16
C LEU A 148 -8.76 -2.70 -5.40
N ALA A 149 -9.64 -2.19 -6.26
CA ALA A 149 -9.25 -1.26 -7.33
C ALA A 149 -8.67 0.02 -6.71
N LEU A 150 -9.28 0.56 -5.64
CA LEU A 150 -8.74 1.70 -4.86
C LEU A 150 -7.39 1.41 -4.18
N GLN A 151 -7.07 0.16 -3.86
CA GLN A 151 -5.73 -0.24 -3.38
C GLN A 151 -4.70 -0.42 -4.53
N SER A 152 -5.15 -0.46 -5.79
CA SER A 152 -4.28 -0.47 -6.98
C SER A 152 -3.98 0.94 -7.49
N ILE A 153 -4.93 1.87 -7.28
CA ILE A 153 -4.82 3.26 -7.71
C ILE A 153 -4.12 3.99 -6.58
N CYS A 154 -2.95 4.55 -6.85
CA CYS A 154 -2.69 5.98 -6.63
C CYS A 154 -1.21 6.22 -6.37
N LYS A 155 -0.44 6.23 -7.45
CA LYS A 155 0.76 7.08 -7.51
C LYS A 155 0.42 8.58 -7.35
N SER A 156 -0.83 8.99 -7.12
CA SER A 156 -1.24 10.41 -7.15
C SER A 156 -2.43 10.81 -6.24
N GLY A 157 -2.87 9.92 -5.37
CA GLY A 157 -4.25 9.83 -4.86
C GLY A 157 -4.71 10.69 -3.69
N LEU A 158 -3.86 11.52 -3.09
CA LEU A 158 -4.34 12.46 -2.07
C LEU A 158 -4.91 13.78 -2.62
N ARG A 159 -5.00 13.95 -3.95
CA ARG A 159 -5.72 15.13 -4.50
C ARG A 159 -7.23 15.12 -4.19
N GLY A 160 -7.82 13.95 -3.90
CA GLY A 160 -9.26 13.77 -3.68
C GLY A 160 -9.68 13.26 -2.30
N LEU A 161 -8.95 12.30 -1.71
CA LEU A 161 -9.35 11.65 -0.45
C LEU A 161 -9.28 12.56 0.78
N ALA A 162 -8.39 13.56 0.77
CA ALA A 162 -8.30 14.58 1.82
C ALA A 162 -9.57 15.45 1.96
N ARG A 163 -10.43 15.52 0.93
CA ARG A 163 -11.72 16.23 1.00
C ARG A 163 -12.85 15.39 1.61
N HIS A 164 -12.80 14.06 1.50
CA HIS A 164 -13.87 13.19 1.99
C HIS A 164 -13.60 12.63 3.40
N LEU A 165 -12.33 12.46 3.79
CA LEU A 165 -12.00 12.01 5.15
C LEU A 165 -12.24 13.10 6.22
N LYS A 166 -12.38 14.38 5.83
CA LYS A 166 -12.83 15.45 6.73
C LYS A 166 -14.36 15.44 6.99
N SER A 167 -15.16 14.67 6.25
CA SER A 167 -16.62 14.72 6.33
C SER A 167 -17.33 13.45 6.82
N GLY A 168 -16.63 12.51 7.47
CA GLY A 168 -17.30 11.57 8.37
C GLY A 168 -16.93 10.11 8.20
N LEU A 169 -16.02 9.65 9.05
CA LEU A 169 -16.16 8.33 9.67
C LEU A 169 -16.93 8.54 10.98
N LYS A 170 -18.26 8.43 10.92
CA LYS A 170 -19.02 8.08 12.13
C LYS A 170 -18.72 6.62 12.41
N VAL A 171 -17.92 6.37 13.45
CA VAL A 171 -17.81 5.07 14.09
C VAL A 171 -19.25 4.67 14.49
N LYS A 172 -19.78 3.63 13.87
CA LYS A 172 -20.99 2.98 14.38
C LYS A 172 -20.53 2.16 15.58
N ASP A 173 -20.85 2.66 16.77
CA ASP A 173 -20.81 1.89 18.00
C ASP A 173 -21.71 0.66 17.88
N GLY A 174 -21.22 -0.47 18.38
CA GLY A 174 -22.05 -1.62 18.76
C GLY A 174 -21.91 -2.84 17.86
N LEU A 175 -21.11 -3.81 18.31
CA LEU A 175 -21.55 -5.15 18.75
C LEU A 175 -20.34 -6.11 18.75
N MET A 176 -19.72 -6.28 19.90
CA MET A 176 -19.00 -7.50 20.26
C MET A 176 -19.76 -8.12 21.45
N PRO A 177 -20.26 -9.36 21.37
CA PRO A 177 -20.83 -10.03 22.53
C PRO A 177 -19.70 -10.43 23.51
N ARG A 178 -20.03 -10.42 24.79
CA ARG A 178 -19.14 -10.79 25.91
C ARG A 178 -18.90 -12.30 25.97
#